data_AF-A0A2V6CS44-F1
#
_entry.id   AF-A0A2V6CS44-F1
#
_cell.length_a   1.000
_cell.length_b   1.000
_cell.length_c   1.000
_cell.angle_alpha   90.00
_cell.angle_beta   90.00
_cell.angle_gamma   90.00
#
_symmetry.space_group_name_H-M   'P 1'
#
loop_
_entity.id
_entity.type
_entity.pdbx_description
1 polymer ?
#
loop_
_entity_poly.entity_id
_entity_poly.type
_entity_poly.pdbx_seq_one_letter_code
_entity_poly.pdbx_strand_id
1 'polypeptide(L)'
;VAKLEFRLVYPDNGERLAAIDKGTEVVPPEYKIENYKHAAEDNEKTTTERLLVKKKADLGGDRVSGSNAYYGNEGWTVQLKFDSEGAKKFGQITEQYKGHRFAIVLDGIIQSAPVIRDAIYGGDAVITGHFAEKEARGLASVLENPLQTPVSIEEERSVSPTLGADSIRASILAGLVGLAITLVCVAIYYRFAGIIACLALLVNIVLLIGALTMFRFVLTLPGIAGIILTIGLAVDASVLVYERLREELALGKSLKIAVQAAYEKAFSSIFDANVTTLITAVILFWKASGPVKGFAISLTLGILASLFTALIVGRNIFEFFIETGRLKKISMLHLISSQNINFLGKGFLACMCSLALIVAGATSFYLRGEKNFGVDFRGGDLITLSSPQAIDVGKVRTALQPINLADAAIQESNQGGKYYITVRTPLHTSDTVEKQIMTAMAQAQFKVEGAERVGALVGGELARSSLVALGLGIL
;
A
#
# COMPACT_ATOMS: atom_id res chain seq x y z
N VAL A 1 -7.65 -12.23 -19.34
CA VAL A 1 -8.22 -11.62 -20.56
C VAL A 1 -9.51 -12.33 -20.81
N ALA A 2 -10.59 -11.60 -21.07
CA ALA A 2 -11.83 -12.20 -21.55
C ALA A 2 -11.94 -11.93 -23.04
N LYS A 3 -11.51 -12.91 -23.82
CA LYS A 3 -11.51 -12.82 -25.27
C LYS A 3 -12.85 -13.29 -25.79
N LEU A 4 -13.72 -12.31 -26.09
CA LEU A 4 -14.99 -12.56 -26.74
C LEU A 4 -14.78 -12.71 -28.25
N GLU A 5 -15.27 -13.81 -28.81
CA GLU A 5 -15.21 -14.10 -30.23
C GLU A 5 -16.56 -14.65 -30.69
N PHE A 6 -17.05 -14.16 -31.82
CA PHE A 6 -18.21 -14.70 -32.50
C PHE A 6 -17.76 -15.55 -33.68
N ARG A 7 -18.27 -16.77 -33.77
CA ARG A 7 -17.85 -17.77 -34.75
C ARG A 7 -19.05 -18.48 -35.35
N LEU A 8 -19.07 -18.61 -36.67
CA LEU A 8 -20.08 -19.40 -37.36
C LEU A 8 -19.92 -20.89 -37.03
N VAL A 9 -21.04 -21.56 -36.77
CA VAL A 9 -21.12 -23.01 -36.65
C VAL A 9 -21.39 -23.61 -38.03
N TYR A 10 -20.83 -24.79 -38.29
CA TYR A 10 -21.03 -25.49 -39.56
C TYR A 10 -22.53 -25.82 -39.78
N PRO A 11 -23.08 -25.64 -41.00
CA PRO A 11 -24.51 -25.81 -41.29
C PRO A 11 -25.06 -27.20 -40.91
N ASP A 12 -24.35 -28.25 -41.34
CA ASP A 12 -24.75 -29.65 -41.13
C ASP A 12 -23.97 -30.26 -39.96
N ASN A 13 -23.85 -29.51 -38.86
CA ASN A 13 -22.99 -29.88 -37.72
C ASN A 13 -23.19 -31.33 -37.26
N GLY A 14 -24.45 -31.77 -37.11
CA GLY A 14 -24.78 -33.12 -36.63
C GLY A 14 -24.40 -34.24 -37.59
N GLU A 15 -24.76 -34.11 -38.87
CA GLU A 15 -24.47 -35.13 -39.88
C GLU A 15 -22.97 -35.23 -40.18
N ARG A 16 -22.30 -34.08 -40.28
CA ARG A 16 -20.85 -33.99 -40.52
C ARG A 16 -20.05 -34.54 -39.35
N LEU A 17 -20.42 -34.22 -38.11
CA LEU A 17 -19.76 -34.81 -36.92
C LEU A 17 -19.91 -36.32 -36.89
N ALA A 18 -21.09 -36.85 -37.22
CA ALA A 18 -21.31 -38.29 -37.30
C ALA A 18 -20.49 -38.97 -38.41
N ALA A 19 -20.29 -38.31 -39.55
CA ALA A 19 -19.42 -38.80 -40.63
C ALA A 19 -17.92 -38.73 -40.28
N ILE A 20 -17.50 -37.69 -39.56
CA ILE A 20 -16.14 -37.55 -39.02
C ILE A 20 -15.86 -38.64 -37.98
N ASP A 21 -16.80 -38.89 -37.06
CA ASP A 21 -16.66 -39.93 -36.04
C ASP A 21 -16.64 -41.34 -36.66
N LYS A 22 -17.28 -41.53 -37.83
CA LYS A 22 -17.22 -42.76 -38.65
C LYS A 22 -15.97 -42.85 -39.55
N GLY A 23 -15.09 -41.85 -39.53
CA GLY A 23 -13.87 -41.80 -40.33
C GLY A 23 -14.07 -41.66 -41.83
N THR A 24 -15.29 -41.30 -42.28
CA THR A 24 -15.61 -41.13 -43.70
C THR A 24 -15.28 -39.73 -44.21
N GLU A 25 -15.17 -38.76 -43.30
CA GLU A 25 -14.85 -37.37 -43.63
C GLU A 25 -13.87 -36.77 -42.62
N VAL A 26 -13.10 -35.78 -43.07
CA VAL A 26 -12.16 -35.02 -42.24
C VAL A 26 -12.74 -33.67 -41.86
N VAL A 27 -12.31 -33.16 -40.69
CA VAL A 27 -12.64 -31.82 -40.22
C VAL A 27 -12.13 -30.81 -41.26
N PRO A 28 -13.00 -29.92 -41.79
CA PRO A 28 -12.56 -28.90 -42.73
C PRO A 28 -11.44 -28.04 -42.13
N PRO A 29 -10.43 -27.62 -42.90
CA PRO A 29 -9.23 -26.95 -42.38
C PRO A 29 -9.52 -25.66 -41.63
N GLU A 30 -10.63 -24.99 -41.94
CA GLU A 30 -11.09 -23.74 -41.32
C GLU A 30 -11.89 -23.93 -40.04
N TYR A 31 -12.27 -25.17 -39.68
CA TYR A 31 -13.14 -25.47 -38.53
C TYR A 31 -12.41 -26.28 -37.46
N LYS A 32 -12.87 -26.18 -36.22
CA LYS A 32 -12.43 -26.99 -35.08
C LYS A 32 -13.65 -27.48 -34.30
N ILE A 33 -13.48 -28.59 -33.60
CA ILE A 33 -14.51 -29.15 -32.74
C ILE A 33 -14.35 -28.54 -31.35
N GLU A 34 -15.39 -27.88 -30.86
CA GLU A 34 -15.48 -27.34 -29.51
C GLU A 34 -16.72 -27.92 -28.80
N ASN A 35 -16.61 -28.08 -27.48
CA ASN A 35 -17.70 -28.62 -26.67
C ASN A 35 -18.60 -27.48 -26.18
N TYR A 36 -19.88 -27.58 -26.48
CA TYR A 36 -20.93 -26.72 -25.95
C TYR A 36 -21.69 -27.47 -24.86
N LYS A 37 -21.62 -26.98 -23.62
CA LYS A 37 -22.35 -27.57 -22.49
C LYS A 37 -23.72 -26.89 -22.41
N HIS A 38 -24.79 -27.66 -22.60
CA HIS A 38 -26.12 -27.18 -22.27
C HIS A 38 -26.25 -27.12 -20.76
N ALA A 39 -26.71 -25.99 -20.24
CA ALA A 39 -27.10 -25.87 -18.86
C ALA A 39 -28.25 -26.86 -18.58
N ALA A 40 -28.19 -27.53 -17.44
CA ALA A 40 -29.25 -28.44 -17.00
C ALA A 40 -30.49 -27.61 -16.61
N GLU A 41 -31.61 -27.85 -17.27
CA GLU A 41 -32.93 -27.49 -16.72
C GLU A 41 -33.26 -28.49 -15.59
N ASP A 42 -34.03 -28.03 -14.59
CA ASP A 42 -34.33 -28.73 -13.33
C ASP A 42 -34.41 -30.26 -13.47
N ASN A 43 -33.51 -30.98 -12.78
CA ASN A 43 -33.36 -32.44 -12.72
C ASN A 43 -32.87 -33.19 -13.99
N GLU A 44 -32.44 -32.53 -15.07
CA GLU A 44 -31.80 -33.22 -16.21
C GLU A 44 -30.26 -33.14 -16.20
N LYS A 45 -29.59 -34.17 -16.75
CA LYS A 45 -28.12 -34.21 -16.82
C LYS A 45 -27.60 -33.18 -17.83
N THR A 46 -26.54 -32.45 -17.47
CA THR A 46 -25.79 -31.56 -18.38
C THR A 46 -25.42 -32.28 -19.67
N THR A 47 -26.06 -31.91 -20.78
CA THR A 47 -25.81 -32.53 -22.08
C THR A 47 -24.71 -31.75 -22.80
N THR A 48 -23.61 -32.42 -23.13
CA THR A 48 -22.50 -31.81 -23.89
C THR A 48 -22.71 -32.09 -25.37
N GLU A 49 -22.95 -31.03 -26.15
CA GLU A 49 -23.01 -31.08 -27.60
C GLU A 49 -21.64 -30.71 -28.18
N ARG A 50 -21.19 -31.41 -29.22
CA ARG A 50 -19.98 -31.03 -29.98
C ARG A 50 -20.40 -30.11 -31.13
N LEU A 51 -19.74 -28.97 -31.27
CA LEU A 51 -19.97 -28.01 -32.36
C LEU A 51 -18.70 -27.85 -33.21
N LEU A 52 -18.86 -27.94 -34.53
CA LEU A 52 -17.87 -27.53 -35.53
C LEU A 52 -17.96 -26.02 -35.70
N VAL A 53 -17.03 -25.29 -35.08
CA VAL A 53 -16.94 -23.82 -35.13
C VAL A 53 -15.73 -23.39 -35.96
N LYS A 54 -15.84 -22.26 -36.67
CA LYS A 54 -14.70 -21.69 -37.39
C LYS A 54 -13.52 -21.41 -36.45
N LYS A 55 -12.29 -21.65 -36.92
CA LYS A 55 -11.04 -21.36 -36.18
C LYS A 55 -10.81 -19.86 -36.02
N LYS A 56 -11.13 -19.07 -37.05
CA LYS A 56 -11.01 -17.61 -37.06
C LYS A 56 -12.35 -17.00 -36.62
N ALA A 57 -12.29 -15.98 -35.77
CA ALA A 57 -13.48 -15.22 -35.38
C ALA A 57 -14.04 -14.43 -36.57
N ASP A 58 -15.35 -14.49 -36.77
CA ASP A 58 -16.07 -13.70 -37.77
C ASP A 58 -16.31 -12.26 -37.26
N LEU A 59 -16.48 -12.11 -35.93
CA LEU A 59 -16.51 -10.81 -35.24
C LEU A 59 -15.79 -10.92 -33.89
N GLY A 60 -14.99 -9.93 -33.53
CA GLY A 60 -14.28 -9.85 -32.26
C GLY A 60 -15.03 -9.01 -31.22
N GLY A 61 -14.73 -9.25 -29.95
CA GLY A 61 -15.22 -8.45 -28.82
C GLY A 61 -14.66 -7.02 -28.78
N ASP A 62 -13.66 -6.70 -29.60
CA ASP A 62 -13.08 -5.36 -29.74
C ASP A 62 -14.08 -4.32 -30.25
N ARG A 63 -15.21 -4.77 -30.81
CA ARG A 63 -16.28 -3.92 -31.36
C ARG A 63 -17.50 -3.79 -30.45
N VAL A 64 -17.43 -4.32 -29.23
CA VAL A 64 -18.49 -4.12 -28.23
C VAL A 64 -18.36 -2.71 -27.64
N SER A 65 -19.41 -1.91 -27.81
CA SER A 65 -19.52 -0.54 -27.30
C SER A 65 -20.27 -0.44 -25.97
N GLY A 66 -21.01 -1.49 -25.60
CA GLY A 66 -21.74 -1.56 -24.34
C GLY A 66 -22.17 -2.98 -24.04
N SER A 67 -22.24 -3.31 -22.76
CA SER A 67 -22.61 -4.64 -22.28
C SER A 67 -23.35 -4.52 -20.95
N ASN A 68 -24.56 -5.06 -20.87
CA ASN A 68 -25.42 -4.93 -19.70
C ASN A 68 -26.07 -6.27 -19.34
N ALA A 69 -26.18 -6.56 -18.05
CA ALA A 69 -26.97 -7.68 -17.56
C ALA A 69 -28.45 -7.27 -17.48
N TYR A 70 -29.33 -8.08 -18.06
CA TYR A 70 -30.78 -7.87 -18.04
C TYR A 70 -31.49 -9.14 -17.61
N TYR A 71 -32.51 -8.99 -16.75
CA TYR A 71 -33.36 -10.10 -16.33
C TYR A 71 -34.54 -10.23 -17.30
N GLY A 72 -34.52 -11.30 -18.10
CA GLY A 72 -35.56 -11.61 -19.08
C GLY A 72 -36.40 -12.83 -18.70
N ASN A 73 -37.21 -13.29 -19.65
CA ASN A 73 -38.13 -14.42 -19.45
C ASN A 73 -37.41 -15.76 -19.20
N GLU A 74 -36.17 -15.90 -19.69
CA GLU A 74 -35.34 -17.09 -19.54
C GLU A 74 -34.29 -16.93 -18.41
N GLY A 75 -34.45 -15.93 -17.54
CA GLY A 75 -33.54 -15.61 -16.45
C GLY A 75 -32.57 -14.48 -16.79
N TRP A 76 -31.42 -14.45 -16.12
CA TRP A 76 -30.40 -13.43 -16.35
C TRP A 76 -29.69 -13.65 -17.68
N THR A 77 -29.61 -12.60 -18.49
CA THR A 77 -28.96 -12.60 -19.81
C THR A 77 -28.01 -11.42 -19.90
N VAL A 78 -27.06 -11.48 -20.84
CA VAL A 78 -26.13 -10.38 -21.11
C VAL A 78 -26.43 -9.79 -22.49
N GLN A 79 -26.91 -8.56 -22.52
CA GLN A 79 -27.12 -7.80 -23.75
C GLN A 79 -25.82 -7.09 -24.13
N LEU A 80 -25.43 -7.25 -25.39
CA LEU A 80 -24.28 -6.61 -26.00
C LEU A 80 -24.75 -5.62 -27.06
N LYS A 81 -24.01 -4.51 -27.17
CA LYS A 81 -24.22 -3.51 -28.20
C LYS A 81 -22.92 -3.25 -28.93
N PHE A 82 -22.91 -3.44 -30.23
CA PHE A 82 -21.74 -3.16 -31.06
C PHE A 82 -21.62 -1.68 -31.41
N ASP A 83 -20.39 -1.24 -31.69
CA ASP A 83 -20.13 0.07 -32.31
C ASP A 83 -20.70 0.13 -33.76
N SER A 84 -20.63 1.30 -34.40
CA SER A 84 -21.21 1.49 -35.75
C SER A 84 -20.58 0.58 -36.83
N GLU A 85 -19.30 0.23 -36.71
CA GLU A 85 -18.63 -0.65 -37.67
C GLU A 85 -18.94 -2.13 -37.39
N GLY A 86 -18.97 -2.50 -36.11
CA GLY A 86 -19.37 -3.81 -35.61
C GLY A 86 -20.81 -4.14 -35.97
N ALA A 87 -21.74 -3.20 -35.78
CA ALA A 87 -23.15 -3.35 -36.17
C ALA A 87 -23.31 -3.60 -37.68
N LYS A 88 -22.54 -2.90 -38.52
CA LYS A 88 -22.56 -3.12 -39.98
C LYS A 88 -22.02 -4.51 -40.35
N LYS A 89 -20.89 -4.93 -39.77
CA LYS A 89 -20.32 -6.26 -40.00
C LYS A 89 -21.24 -7.37 -39.49
N PHE A 90 -21.80 -7.20 -38.30
CA PHE A 90 -22.75 -8.12 -37.70
C PHE A 90 -24.02 -8.26 -38.55
N GLY A 91 -24.54 -7.15 -39.08
CA GLY A 91 -25.66 -7.15 -40.03
C GLY A 91 -25.35 -7.92 -41.32
N GLN A 92 -24.17 -7.72 -41.91
CA GLN A 92 -23.75 -8.45 -43.12
C GLN A 92 -23.61 -9.96 -42.87
N ILE A 93 -23.03 -10.36 -41.74
CA ILE A 93 -22.88 -11.78 -41.36
C ILE A 93 -24.25 -12.42 -41.13
N THR A 94 -25.13 -11.75 -40.38
CA THR A 94 -26.48 -12.27 -40.08
C THR A 94 -27.38 -12.33 -41.32
N GLU A 95 -27.19 -11.42 -42.29
CA GLU A 95 -27.88 -11.47 -43.58
C GLU A 95 -27.43 -12.66 -44.44
N GLN A 96 -26.12 -12.89 -44.53
CA GLN A 96 -25.54 -13.94 -45.38
C GLN A 96 -25.81 -15.34 -44.84
N TYR A 97 -25.87 -15.50 -43.52
CA TYR A 97 -25.93 -16.81 -42.85
C TYR A 97 -27.23 -17.04 -42.07
N LYS A 98 -28.37 -16.61 -42.63
CA LYS A 98 -29.70 -16.93 -42.08
C LYS A 98 -29.91 -18.43 -41.97
N GLY A 99 -30.45 -18.90 -40.85
CA GLY A 99 -30.67 -20.31 -40.54
C GLY A 99 -29.46 -21.02 -39.93
N HIS A 100 -28.27 -20.39 -39.91
CA HIS A 100 -27.09 -20.98 -39.29
C HIS A 100 -26.97 -20.60 -37.81
N ARG A 101 -26.29 -21.45 -37.02
CA ARG A 101 -25.94 -21.13 -35.62
C ARG A 101 -24.73 -20.22 -35.56
N PHE A 102 -24.77 -19.24 -34.66
CA PHE A 102 -23.69 -18.30 -34.41
C PHE A 102 -23.19 -18.43 -32.99
N ALA A 103 -22.03 -19.05 -32.80
CA ALA A 103 -21.46 -19.33 -31.49
C ALA A 103 -20.80 -18.08 -30.89
N ILE A 104 -21.14 -17.79 -29.64
CA ILE A 104 -20.52 -16.78 -28.80
C ILE A 104 -19.53 -17.48 -27.89
N VAL A 105 -18.23 -17.23 -28.13
CA VAL A 105 -17.12 -17.90 -27.46
C VAL A 105 -16.41 -16.92 -26.55
N LEU A 106 -16.22 -17.30 -25.29
CA LEU A 106 -15.47 -16.55 -24.30
C LEU A 106 -14.30 -17.39 -23.82
N ASP A 107 -13.07 -16.90 -24.04
CA ASP A 107 -11.83 -17.59 -23.63
C ASP A 107 -11.73 -19.04 -24.13
N GLY A 108 -12.28 -19.30 -25.32
CA GLY A 108 -12.29 -20.63 -25.94
C GLY A 108 -13.41 -21.55 -25.45
N ILE A 109 -14.33 -21.07 -24.61
CA ILE A 109 -15.51 -21.80 -24.14
C ILE A 109 -16.76 -21.19 -24.79
N ILE A 110 -17.57 -22.03 -25.44
CA ILE A 110 -18.84 -21.61 -26.05
C ILE A 110 -19.85 -21.32 -24.93
N GLN A 111 -20.31 -20.08 -24.84
CA GLN A 111 -21.31 -19.63 -23.87
C GLN A 111 -22.74 -19.82 -24.40
N SER A 112 -22.97 -19.47 -25.66
CA SER A 112 -24.25 -19.67 -26.35
C SER A 112 -24.04 -19.85 -27.86
N ALA A 113 -24.98 -20.50 -28.53
CA ALA A 113 -24.94 -20.70 -29.97
C ALA A 113 -26.36 -20.57 -30.60
N PRO A 114 -26.97 -19.38 -30.55
CA PRO A 114 -28.30 -19.13 -31.12
C PRO A 114 -28.32 -19.27 -32.64
N VAL A 115 -29.51 -19.57 -33.18
CA VAL A 115 -29.77 -19.61 -34.63
C VAL A 115 -30.06 -18.20 -35.13
N ILE A 116 -29.40 -17.80 -36.22
CA ILE A 116 -29.66 -16.52 -36.90
C ILE A 116 -30.99 -16.63 -37.64
N ARG A 117 -31.97 -15.81 -37.27
CA ARG A 117 -33.30 -15.78 -37.92
C ARG A 117 -33.39 -14.69 -38.98
N ASP A 118 -32.99 -13.48 -38.61
CA ASP A 118 -33.08 -12.28 -39.45
C ASP A 118 -31.75 -11.53 -39.47
N ALA A 119 -31.61 -10.60 -40.42
CA ALA A 119 -30.46 -9.71 -40.49
C ALA A 119 -30.56 -8.63 -39.40
N ILE A 120 -29.51 -8.47 -38.59
CA ILE A 120 -29.49 -7.57 -37.42
C ILE A 120 -28.51 -6.42 -37.67
N TYR A 121 -28.99 -5.32 -38.24
CA TYR A 121 -28.18 -4.09 -38.42
C TYR A 121 -28.19 -3.16 -37.21
N GLY A 122 -29.05 -3.43 -36.21
CA GLY A 122 -29.13 -2.63 -34.97
C GLY A 122 -27.91 -2.77 -34.06
N GLY A 123 -27.09 -3.82 -34.27
CA GLY A 123 -25.88 -4.06 -33.49
C GLY A 123 -26.13 -4.61 -32.09
N ASP A 124 -27.36 -5.02 -31.77
CA ASP A 124 -27.69 -5.65 -30.50
C ASP A 124 -27.56 -7.17 -30.60
N ALA A 125 -26.90 -7.78 -29.62
CA ALA A 125 -26.81 -9.23 -29.45
C ALA A 125 -27.12 -9.62 -28.00
N VAL A 126 -27.63 -10.82 -27.78
CA VAL A 126 -27.94 -11.30 -26.43
C VAL A 126 -27.24 -12.63 -26.21
N ILE A 127 -26.44 -12.70 -25.15
CA ILE A 127 -25.89 -13.95 -24.63
C ILE A 127 -26.92 -14.51 -23.66
N THR A 128 -27.59 -15.57 -24.09
CA THR A 128 -28.48 -16.36 -23.22
C THR A 128 -27.68 -17.43 -22.50
N GLY A 129 -28.09 -17.74 -21.28
CA GLY A 129 -27.45 -18.72 -20.40
C GLY A 129 -28.12 -18.71 -19.04
N HIS A 130 -28.00 -19.81 -18.30
CA HIS A 130 -28.52 -19.89 -16.93
C HIS A 130 -27.56 -19.20 -15.96
N PHE A 131 -27.38 -17.89 -16.11
CA PHE A 131 -26.47 -17.11 -15.27
C PHE A 131 -27.13 -16.79 -13.94
N ALA A 132 -26.36 -16.87 -12.85
CA ALA A 132 -26.74 -16.17 -11.63
C ALA A 132 -26.58 -14.64 -11.81
N GLU A 133 -27.30 -13.83 -11.04
CA GLU A 133 -27.23 -12.36 -11.14
C GLU A 133 -25.78 -11.83 -11.09
N LYS A 134 -24.99 -12.34 -10.13
CA LYS A 134 -23.61 -11.93 -9.93
C LYS A 134 -22.71 -12.32 -11.12
N GLU A 135 -22.97 -13.47 -11.72
CA GLU A 135 -22.23 -13.96 -12.88
C GLU A 135 -22.57 -13.15 -14.12
N ALA A 136 -23.87 -12.87 -14.37
CA ALA A 136 -24.31 -12.04 -15.49
C ALA A 136 -23.73 -10.63 -15.41
N ARG A 137 -23.78 -9.99 -14.24
CA ARG A 137 -23.17 -8.67 -14.02
C ARG A 137 -21.65 -8.68 -14.18
N GLY A 138 -20.98 -9.70 -13.65
CA GLY A 138 -19.53 -9.87 -13.78
C GLY A 138 -19.12 -10.05 -15.24
N LEU A 139 -19.82 -10.93 -15.97
CA LEU A 139 -19.63 -11.14 -17.40
C LEU A 139 -19.88 -9.87 -18.19
N ALA A 140 -20.98 -9.16 -17.91
CA ALA A 140 -21.30 -7.91 -18.60
C ALA A 140 -20.18 -6.88 -18.45
N SER A 141 -19.68 -6.67 -17.23
CA SER A 141 -18.59 -5.74 -16.93
C SER A 141 -17.29 -6.11 -17.65
N VAL A 142 -16.98 -7.40 -17.70
CA VAL A 142 -15.78 -7.92 -18.37
C VAL A 142 -15.87 -7.76 -19.91
N LEU A 143 -17.06 -7.90 -20.48
CA LEU A 143 -17.31 -7.73 -21.92
C LEU A 143 -17.42 -6.26 -22.36
N GLU A 144 -17.71 -5.35 -21.44
CA GLU A 144 -17.76 -3.91 -21.73
C GLU A 144 -16.36 -3.33 -21.98
N ASN A 145 -15.33 -3.87 -21.30
CA ASN A 145 -13.95 -3.43 -21.44
C ASN A 145 -12.99 -4.63 -21.56
N PRO A 146 -13.03 -5.39 -22.67
CA PRO A 146 -12.20 -6.57 -22.84
C PRO A 146 -10.74 -6.15 -22.96
N LEU A 147 -9.90 -6.65 -22.04
CA LEU A 147 -8.45 -6.45 -22.10
C LEU A 147 -7.88 -7.15 -23.34
N GLN A 148 -7.25 -6.41 -24.24
CA GLN A 148 -6.68 -6.98 -25.47
C GLN A 148 -5.44 -7.86 -25.21
N THR A 149 -4.76 -7.59 -24.09
CA THR A 149 -3.51 -8.26 -23.70
C THR A 149 -3.59 -8.77 -22.26
N PRO A 150 -2.96 -9.91 -21.96
CA PRO A 150 -2.85 -10.38 -20.57
C PRO A 150 -2.07 -9.35 -19.77
N VAL A 151 -2.69 -8.90 -18.68
CA VAL A 151 -2.06 -8.03 -17.67
C VAL A 151 -1.68 -8.90 -16.47
N SER A 152 -0.46 -8.73 -15.99
CA SER A 152 0.00 -9.26 -14.70
C SER A 152 -0.19 -8.19 -13.64
N ILE A 153 -0.58 -8.60 -12.43
CA ILE A 153 -0.57 -7.74 -11.27
C ILE A 153 0.88 -7.67 -10.79
N GLU A 154 1.54 -6.55 -11.03
CA GLU A 154 2.93 -6.31 -10.61
C GLU A 154 3.02 -5.92 -9.13
N GLU A 155 2.00 -5.24 -8.60
CA GLU A 155 1.90 -4.87 -7.19
C GLU A 155 0.42 -4.82 -6.77
N GLU A 156 0.10 -5.42 -5.63
CA GLU A 156 -1.21 -5.34 -5.01
C GLU A 156 -1.04 -5.12 -3.51
N ARG A 157 -1.75 -4.13 -2.95
CA ARG A 157 -1.80 -3.91 -1.50
C ARG A 157 -3.24 -3.78 -1.07
N SER A 158 -3.64 -4.69 -0.19
CA SER A 158 -4.95 -4.75 0.45
C SER A 158 -4.73 -4.59 1.94
N VAL A 159 -5.45 -3.64 2.54
CA VAL A 159 -5.43 -3.38 3.98
C VAL A 159 -6.87 -3.22 4.44
N SER A 160 -7.22 -3.91 5.53
CA SER A 160 -8.55 -3.83 6.12
C SER A 160 -8.75 -2.46 6.80
N PRO A 161 -9.99 -1.94 6.81
CA PRO A 161 -10.31 -0.74 7.58
C PRO A 161 -10.03 -0.89 9.08
N THR A 162 -10.15 -2.11 9.62
CA THR A 162 -9.90 -2.41 11.03
C THR A 162 -8.43 -2.28 11.39
N LEU A 163 -7.53 -2.86 10.59
CA LEU A 163 -6.09 -2.72 10.80
C LEU A 163 -5.65 -1.26 10.68
N GLY A 164 -6.15 -0.54 9.67
CA GLY A 164 -5.87 0.89 9.52
C GLY A 164 -6.31 1.72 10.73
N ALA A 165 -7.52 1.50 11.24
CA ALA A 165 -8.04 2.22 12.41
C ALA A 165 -7.24 1.90 13.68
N ASP A 166 -6.88 0.63 13.90
CA ASP A 166 -6.11 0.19 15.07
C ASP A 166 -4.69 0.78 15.04
N SER A 167 -4.02 0.78 13.86
CA SER A 167 -2.71 1.41 13.69
C SER A 167 -2.75 2.93 13.92
N ILE A 168 -3.76 3.63 13.39
CA ILE A 168 -3.91 5.09 13.61
C ILE A 168 -4.09 5.39 15.10
N ARG A 169 -4.96 4.65 15.79
CA ARG A 169 -5.19 4.82 17.24
C ARG A 169 -3.92 4.57 18.04
N ALA A 170 -3.18 3.51 17.74
CA ALA A 170 -1.93 3.18 18.41
C ALA A 170 -0.88 4.28 18.19
N SER A 171 -0.72 4.78 16.96
CA SER A 171 0.23 5.85 16.67
C SER A 171 -0.16 7.18 17.31
N ILE A 172 -1.45 7.54 17.35
CA ILE A 172 -1.92 8.74 18.06
C ILE A 172 -1.68 8.61 19.56
N LEU A 173 -1.98 7.45 20.16
CA LEU A 173 -1.74 7.22 21.59
C LEU A 173 -0.24 7.32 21.91
N ALA A 174 0.61 6.68 21.12
CA ALA A 174 2.06 6.77 21.27
C ALA A 174 2.56 8.22 21.12
N GLY A 175 2.03 8.97 20.15
CA GLY A 175 2.34 10.38 19.95
C GLY A 175 1.92 11.26 21.12
N LEU A 176 0.70 11.07 21.65
CA LEU A 176 0.19 11.83 22.80
C LEU A 176 0.96 11.53 24.09
N VAL A 177 1.25 10.26 24.36
CA VAL A 177 2.05 9.85 25.53
C VAL A 177 3.48 10.39 25.41
N GLY A 178 4.10 10.26 24.24
CA GLY A 178 5.41 10.83 23.96
C GLY A 178 5.44 12.34 24.16
N LEU A 179 4.48 13.06 23.56
CA LEU A 179 4.32 14.50 23.73
C LEU A 179 4.17 14.89 25.21
N ALA A 180 3.31 14.19 25.96
CA ALA A 180 3.09 14.48 27.37
C ALA A 180 4.38 14.31 28.20
N ILE A 181 5.12 13.21 28.00
CA ILE A 181 6.39 12.97 28.67
C ILE A 181 7.41 14.06 28.32
N THR A 182 7.53 14.44 27.05
CA THR A 182 8.44 15.49 26.60
C THR A 182 8.07 16.85 27.20
N LEU A 183 6.80 17.24 27.17
CA LEU A 183 6.31 18.49 27.76
C LEU A 183 6.62 18.56 29.26
N VAL A 184 6.34 17.48 30.01
CA VAL A 184 6.62 17.40 31.45
C VAL A 184 8.11 17.49 31.72
N CYS A 185 8.94 16.77 30.96
CA CYS A 185 10.40 16.79 31.13
C CYS A 185 10.97 18.19 30.91
N VAL A 186 10.59 18.86 29.82
CA VAL A 186 11.05 20.21 29.47
C VAL A 186 10.55 21.24 30.48
N ALA A 187 9.28 21.15 30.89
CA ALA A 187 8.69 22.03 31.89
C ALA A 187 9.38 21.90 33.25
N ILE A 188 9.72 20.67 33.68
CA ILE A 188 10.45 20.45 34.93
C ILE A 188 11.88 20.99 34.81
N TYR A 189 12.63 20.59 33.77
CA TYR A 189 14.04 20.93 33.60
C TYR A 189 14.28 22.44 33.45
N TYR A 190 13.51 23.10 32.56
CA TYR A 190 13.69 24.52 32.24
C TYR A 190 12.71 25.45 32.98
N ARG A 191 11.81 24.91 33.80
CA ARG A 191 10.83 25.67 34.61
C ARG A 191 10.05 26.65 33.74
N PHE A 192 10.15 27.95 33.98
CA PHE A 192 9.41 28.95 33.22
C PHE A 192 9.79 28.98 31.73
N ALA A 193 11.08 28.87 31.41
CA ALA A 193 11.51 28.77 30.01
C ALA A 193 10.94 27.50 29.34
N GLY A 194 10.82 26.41 30.11
CA GLY A 194 10.17 25.19 29.66
C GLY A 194 8.70 25.38 29.28
N ILE A 195 7.95 26.20 30.03
CA ILE A 195 6.55 26.54 29.69
C ILE A 195 6.48 27.31 28.36
N ILE A 196 7.43 28.21 28.09
CA ILE A 196 7.50 28.92 26.80
C ILE A 196 7.77 27.94 25.66
N ALA A 197 8.70 27.01 25.83
CA ALA A 197 8.94 25.96 24.83
C ALA A 197 7.70 25.10 24.60
N CYS A 198 6.96 24.75 25.65
CA CYS A 198 5.70 24.02 25.53
C CYS A 198 4.68 24.80 24.70
N LEU A 199 4.55 26.12 24.91
CA LEU A 199 3.64 26.96 24.15
C LEU A 199 4.07 27.08 22.68
N ALA A 200 5.37 27.26 22.42
CA ALA A 200 5.91 27.28 21.06
C ALA A 200 5.68 25.94 20.33
N LEU A 201 5.84 24.82 21.04
CA LEU A 201 5.55 23.48 20.52
C LEU A 201 4.07 23.28 20.19
N LEU A 202 3.16 23.78 21.01
CA LEU A 202 1.71 23.73 20.72
C LEU A 202 1.39 24.52 19.44
N VAL A 203 1.95 25.72 19.29
CA VAL A 203 1.81 26.50 18.05
C VAL A 203 2.39 25.72 16.87
N ASN A 204 3.52 25.03 17.04
CA ASN A 204 4.12 24.21 15.98
C ASN A 204 3.17 23.10 15.53
N ILE A 205 2.60 22.34 16.46
CA ILE A 205 1.64 21.26 16.15
C ILE A 205 0.42 21.82 15.40
N VAL A 206 -0.10 22.98 15.82
CA VAL A 206 -1.22 23.64 15.13
C VAL A 206 -0.84 24.04 13.70
N LEU A 207 0.34 24.62 13.50
CA LEU A 207 0.83 25.00 12.18
C LEU A 207 1.05 23.78 11.28
N LEU A 208 1.62 22.70 11.82
CA LEU A 208 1.86 21.46 11.11
C LEU A 208 0.53 20.84 10.63
N ILE A 209 -0.43 20.66 11.54
CA ILE A 209 -1.74 20.07 11.21
C ILE A 209 -2.51 21.00 10.26
N GLY A 210 -2.44 22.31 10.50
CA GLY A 210 -3.01 23.34 9.64
C GLY A 210 -2.45 23.27 8.21
N ALA A 211 -1.14 23.15 8.06
CA ALA A 211 -0.49 23.01 6.76
C ALA A 211 -0.90 21.70 6.05
N LEU A 212 -0.88 20.55 6.75
CA LEU A 212 -1.32 19.28 6.18
C LEU A 212 -2.76 19.36 5.65
N THR A 213 -3.66 19.99 6.44
CA THR A 213 -5.07 20.15 6.07
C THR A 213 -5.24 21.13 4.91
N MET A 214 -4.53 22.26 4.94
CA MET A 214 -4.59 23.31 3.92
C MET A 214 -4.19 22.79 2.53
N PHE A 215 -3.12 22.00 2.47
CA PHE A 215 -2.63 21.42 1.21
C PHE A 215 -3.26 20.07 0.87
N ARG A 216 -4.19 19.57 1.71
CA ARG A 216 -4.85 18.26 1.56
C ARG A 216 -3.87 17.10 1.38
N PHE A 217 -2.75 17.13 2.10
CA PHE A 217 -1.81 16.02 2.08
C PHE A 217 -2.39 14.81 2.80
N VAL A 218 -2.19 13.63 2.23
CA VAL A 218 -2.66 12.38 2.82
C VAL A 218 -1.77 12.00 4.00
N LEU A 219 -2.38 11.81 5.17
CA LEU A 219 -1.69 11.36 6.37
C LEU A 219 -1.50 9.84 6.33
N THR A 220 -0.29 9.40 5.98
CA THR A 220 0.10 7.98 6.00
C THR A 220 0.59 7.56 7.39
N LEU A 221 0.68 6.24 7.65
CA LEU A 221 1.22 5.73 8.91
C LEU A 221 2.68 6.19 9.14
N PRO A 222 3.60 6.14 8.16
CA PRO A 222 4.90 6.80 8.28
C PRO A 222 4.80 8.33 8.41
N GLY A 223 3.80 8.96 7.79
CA GLY A 223 3.51 10.39 7.99
C GLY A 223 3.34 10.74 9.47
N ILE A 224 2.55 9.95 10.21
CA ILE A 224 2.37 10.13 11.67
C ILE A 224 3.70 10.00 12.41
N ALA A 225 4.55 9.03 12.04
CA ALA A 225 5.89 8.91 12.63
C ALA A 225 6.75 10.15 12.37
N GLY A 226 6.63 10.78 11.20
CA GLY A 226 7.29 12.05 10.86
C GLY A 226 6.81 13.21 11.74
N ILE A 227 5.51 13.25 12.07
CA ILE A 227 4.96 14.23 13.03
C ILE A 227 5.58 14.02 14.42
N ILE A 228 5.62 12.77 14.90
CA ILE A 228 6.20 12.44 16.22
C ILE A 228 7.69 12.82 16.25
N LEU A 229 8.45 12.52 15.20
CA LEU A 229 9.85 12.92 15.09
C LEU A 229 10.02 14.45 15.13
N THR A 230 9.16 15.18 14.41
CA THR A 230 9.17 16.65 14.40
C THR A 230 8.94 17.23 15.80
N ILE A 231 8.05 16.64 16.60
CA ILE A 231 7.81 17.08 17.98
C ILE A 231 9.10 17.06 18.80
N GLY A 232 9.91 16.01 18.64
CA GLY A 232 11.23 15.91 19.30
C GLY A 232 12.21 16.98 18.82
N LEU A 233 12.34 17.15 17.50
CA LEU A 233 13.24 18.13 16.88
C LEU A 233 12.86 19.58 17.24
N ALA A 234 11.57 19.88 17.36
CA ALA A 234 11.09 21.21 17.72
C ALA A 234 11.46 21.60 19.16
N VAL A 235 11.45 20.64 20.06
CA VAL A 235 11.88 20.84 21.46
C VAL A 235 13.40 21.05 21.54
N ASP A 236 14.17 20.30 20.75
CA ASP A 236 15.63 20.40 20.71
C ASP A 236 16.11 21.82 20.36
N ALA A 237 15.48 22.46 19.37
CA ALA A 237 15.77 23.86 19.02
C ALA A 237 15.56 24.80 20.22
N SER A 238 14.51 24.59 21.01
CA SER A 238 14.24 25.39 22.22
C SER A 238 15.27 25.12 23.31
N VAL A 239 15.67 23.86 23.50
CA VAL A 239 16.72 23.45 24.43
C VAL A 239 18.05 24.13 24.11
N LEU A 240 18.45 24.15 22.84
CA LEU A 240 19.70 24.78 22.41
C LEU A 240 19.71 26.29 22.73
N VAL A 241 18.61 27.00 22.48
CA VAL A 241 18.47 28.41 22.89
C VAL A 241 18.60 28.57 24.40
N TYR A 242 17.98 27.69 25.20
CA TYR A 242 17.96 27.83 26.65
C TYR A 242 19.30 27.48 27.32
N GLU A 243 20.05 26.53 26.78
CA GLU A 243 21.43 26.30 27.25
C GLU A 243 22.34 27.47 26.87
N ARG A 244 22.22 28.06 25.67
CA ARG A 244 22.95 29.30 25.34
C ARG A 244 22.53 30.46 26.25
N LEU A 245 21.25 30.58 26.56
CA LEU A 245 20.78 31.57 27.53
C LEU A 245 21.38 31.35 28.92
N ARG A 246 21.50 30.10 29.37
CA ARG A 246 22.13 29.76 30.64
C ARG A 246 23.61 30.17 30.66
N GLU A 247 24.34 29.90 29.59
CA GLU A 247 25.75 30.32 29.45
C GLU A 247 25.89 31.85 29.52
N GLU A 248 25.04 32.58 28.79
CA GLU A 248 25.06 34.05 28.77
C GLU A 248 24.70 34.67 30.13
N LEU A 249 23.78 34.05 30.87
CA LEU A 249 23.44 34.44 32.25
C LEU A 249 24.58 34.13 33.22
N ALA A 250 25.30 33.02 33.05
CA ALA A 250 26.47 32.67 33.86
C ALA A 250 27.63 33.67 33.69
N LEU A 251 27.71 34.35 32.54
CA LEU A 251 28.63 35.47 32.29
C LEU A 251 28.19 36.78 32.97
N GLY A 252 27.08 36.80 33.70
CA GLY A 252 26.61 37.96 34.46
C GLY A 252 25.82 38.98 33.64
N LYS A 253 25.42 38.66 32.40
CA LYS A 253 24.59 39.55 31.57
C LYS A 253 23.19 39.71 32.16
N SER A 254 22.59 40.88 31.93
CA SER A 254 21.18 41.10 32.28
C SER A 254 20.28 40.21 31.42
N LEU A 255 19.11 39.81 31.96
CA LEU A 255 18.23 38.85 31.30
C LEU A 255 17.86 39.25 29.86
N LYS A 256 17.56 40.54 29.61
CA LYS A 256 17.20 41.03 28.27
C LYS A 256 18.36 40.87 27.27
N ILE A 257 19.57 41.23 27.67
CA ILE A 257 20.77 41.11 26.82
C ILE A 257 21.14 39.63 26.62
N ALA A 258 21.03 38.81 27.67
CA ALA A 258 21.33 37.38 27.60
C ALA A 258 20.39 36.65 26.63
N VAL A 259 19.09 36.99 26.60
CA VAL A 259 18.12 36.42 25.66
C VAL A 259 18.45 36.79 24.23
N GLN A 260 18.71 38.07 23.96
CA GLN A 260 19.06 38.51 22.61
C GLN A 260 20.32 37.81 22.10
N ALA A 261 21.37 37.75 22.94
CA ALA A 261 22.62 37.07 22.61
C ALA A 261 22.44 35.55 22.42
N ALA A 262 21.58 34.91 23.23
CA ALA A 262 21.31 33.49 23.13
C ALA A 262 20.62 33.13 21.81
N TYR A 263 19.58 33.89 21.40
CA TYR A 263 18.90 33.67 20.13
C TYR A 263 19.82 33.94 18.93
N GLU A 264 20.65 34.98 18.98
CA GLU A 264 21.59 35.30 17.90
C GLU A 264 22.65 34.21 17.71
N LYS A 265 23.23 33.70 18.81
CA LYS A 265 24.22 32.60 18.75
C LYS A 265 23.61 31.25 18.41
N ALA A 266 22.41 30.97 18.92
CA ALA A 266 21.72 29.70 18.66
C ALA A 266 21.17 29.61 17.23
N PHE A 267 20.89 30.75 16.58
CA PHE A 267 20.29 30.79 15.26
C PHE A 267 21.08 29.98 14.22
N SER A 268 22.41 30.16 14.14
CA SER A 268 23.22 29.46 13.14
C SER A 268 23.19 27.95 13.34
N SER A 269 23.32 27.46 14.57
CA SER A 269 23.25 26.04 14.89
C SER A 269 21.86 25.45 14.61
N ILE A 270 20.79 26.17 14.95
CA ILE A 270 19.41 25.72 14.71
C ILE A 270 19.11 25.68 13.21
N PHE A 271 19.52 26.71 12.48
CA PHE A 271 19.32 26.79 11.05
C PHE A 271 20.09 25.67 10.33
N ASP A 272 21.36 25.46 10.66
CA ASP A 272 22.20 24.40 10.08
C ASP A 272 21.63 22.99 10.31
N ALA A 273 21.26 22.66 11.55
CA ALA A 273 20.67 21.36 11.89
C ALA A 273 19.31 21.09 11.18
N ASN A 274 18.48 22.12 11.04
CA ASN A 274 17.19 21.97 10.35
C ASN A 274 17.34 21.95 8.84
N VAL A 275 18.24 22.75 8.25
CA VAL A 275 18.46 22.78 6.79
C VAL A 275 19.06 21.47 6.31
N THR A 276 20.04 20.90 7.02
CA THR A 276 20.58 19.57 6.71
C THR A 276 19.49 18.50 6.72
N THR A 277 18.64 18.49 7.77
CA THR A 277 17.50 17.56 7.85
C THR A 277 16.45 17.81 6.75
N LEU A 278 16.21 19.08 6.39
CA LEU A 278 15.28 19.47 5.33
C LEU A 278 15.76 18.99 3.96
N ILE A 279 17.06 19.07 3.67
CA ILE A 279 17.65 18.54 2.43
C ILE A 279 17.39 17.04 2.34
N THR A 280 17.64 16.28 3.42
CA THR A 280 17.32 14.85 3.46
C THR A 280 15.83 14.58 3.23
N ALA A 281 14.94 15.37 3.85
CA ALA A 281 13.50 15.23 3.66
C ALA A 281 13.07 15.49 2.21
N VAL A 282 13.65 16.49 1.54
CA VAL A 282 13.39 16.79 0.12
C VAL A 282 13.89 15.67 -0.80
N ILE A 283 15.06 15.10 -0.53
CA ILE A 283 15.58 13.94 -1.27
C ILE A 283 14.65 12.74 -1.13
N LEU A 284 14.18 12.46 0.09
CA LEU A 284 13.20 11.41 0.35
C LEU A 284 11.88 11.69 -0.38
N PHE A 285 11.38 12.92 -0.39
CA PHE A 285 10.17 13.27 -1.12
C PHE A 285 10.30 13.02 -2.63
N TRP A 286 11.47 13.35 -3.21
CA TRP A 286 11.71 13.20 -4.64
C TRP A 286 11.93 11.74 -5.07
N LYS A 287 12.71 10.96 -4.29
CA LYS A 287 13.16 9.61 -4.69
C LYS A 287 12.45 8.45 -3.99
N ALA A 288 11.91 8.65 -2.79
CA ALA A 288 11.21 7.58 -2.10
C ALA A 288 9.84 7.31 -2.75
N SER A 289 9.32 6.11 -2.55
CA SER A 289 8.02 5.68 -3.08
C SER A 289 7.00 5.45 -1.96
N GLY A 290 5.74 5.32 -2.35
CA GLY A 290 4.67 4.84 -1.47
C GLY A 290 4.52 5.63 -0.16
N PRO A 291 4.35 4.94 0.98
CA PRO A 291 4.10 5.57 2.27
C PRO A 291 5.21 6.51 2.78
N VAL A 292 6.46 6.33 2.32
CA VAL A 292 7.64 7.11 2.74
C VAL A 292 7.55 8.57 2.28
N LYS A 293 6.87 8.85 1.16
CA LYS A 293 6.60 10.23 0.73
C LYS A 293 5.78 10.99 1.77
N GLY A 294 4.80 10.34 2.41
CA GLY A 294 4.00 10.96 3.48
C GLY A 294 4.84 11.31 4.72
N PHE A 295 5.82 10.48 5.07
CA PHE A 295 6.82 10.80 6.09
C PHE A 295 7.64 12.04 5.73
N ALA A 296 8.17 12.09 4.50
CA ALA A 296 8.98 13.21 4.01
C ALA A 296 8.21 14.54 4.01
N ILE A 297 6.94 14.55 3.58
CA ILE A 297 6.07 15.73 3.62
C ILE A 297 5.86 16.21 5.06
N SER A 298 5.52 15.30 5.97
CA SER A 298 5.27 15.62 7.38
C SER A 298 6.52 16.19 8.06
N LEU A 299 7.68 15.59 7.79
CA LEU A 299 8.98 16.06 8.29
C LEU A 299 9.34 17.45 7.72
N THR A 300 9.13 17.67 6.42
CA THR A 300 9.41 18.96 5.75
C THR A 300 8.57 20.08 6.36
N LEU A 301 7.25 19.91 6.39
CA LEU A 301 6.34 20.90 6.97
C LEU A 301 6.63 21.12 8.46
N GLY A 302 6.96 20.04 9.17
CA GLY A 302 7.32 20.10 10.57
C GLY A 302 8.58 20.89 10.87
N ILE A 303 9.64 20.73 10.07
CA ILE A 303 10.88 21.50 10.20
C ILE A 303 10.64 22.99 9.90
N LEU A 304 9.87 23.31 8.86
CA LEU A 304 9.54 24.70 8.53
C LEU A 304 8.74 25.36 9.66
N ALA A 305 7.76 24.65 10.20
CA ALA A 305 6.99 25.12 11.35
C ALA A 305 7.85 25.20 12.63
N SER A 306 8.78 24.27 12.85
CA SER A 306 9.69 24.30 14.01
C SER A 306 10.64 25.49 13.95
N LEU A 307 11.23 25.80 12.80
CA LEU A 307 12.09 26.96 12.60
C LEU A 307 11.34 28.26 12.90
N PHE A 308 10.14 28.40 12.35
CA PHE A 308 9.28 29.55 12.62
C PHE A 308 8.93 29.67 14.11
N THR A 309 8.51 28.57 14.73
CA THR A 309 8.07 28.61 16.13
C THR A 309 9.20 28.78 17.12
N ALA A 310 10.36 28.15 16.93
CA ALA A 310 11.50 28.28 17.83
C ALA A 310 12.11 29.69 17.75
N LEU A 311 12.32 30.20 16.53
CA LEU A 311 13.09 31.44 16.32
C LEU A 311 12.24 32.71 16.41
N ILE A 312 10.97 32.65 15.99
CA ILE A 312 10.08 33.82 15.99
C ILE A 312 9.11 33.73 17.16
N VAL A 313 8.28 32.69 17.22
CA VAL A 313 7.20 32.62 18.23
C VAL A 313 7.77 32.52 19.65
N GLY A 314 8.71 31.60 19.89
CA GLY A 314 9.36 31.41 21.18
C GLY A 314 10.08 32.67 21.65
N ARG A 315 10.83 33.33 20.74
CA ARG A 315 11.51 34.59 21.04
C ARG A 315 10.55 35.69 21.43
N ASN A 316 9.50 35.92 20.64
CA ASN A 316 8.50 36.95 20.90
C ASN A 316 7.77 36.72 22.23
N ILE A 317 7.41 35.47 22.54
CA ILE A 317 6.80 35.14 23.84
C ILE A 317 7.77 35.49 24.97
N PHE A 318 9.04 35.12 24.83
CA PHE A 318 10.06 35.36 25.85
C PHE A 318 10.28 36.86 26.10
N GLU A 319 10.46 37.64 25.02
CA GLU A 319 10.62 39.09 25.07
C GLU A 319 9.38 39.77 25.69
N PHE A 320 8.18 39.36 25.32
CA PHE A 320 6.92 39.87 25.88
C PHE A 320 6.84 39.70 27.41
N PHE A 321 7.22 38.53 27.94
CA PHE A 321 7.20 38.29 29.39
C PHE A 321 8.27 39.09 30.16
N ILE A 322 9.39 39.39 29.51
CA ILE A 322 10.43 40.26 30.09
C ILE A 322 9.95 41.71 30.11
N GLU A 323 9.40 42.21 29.00
CA GLU A 323 8.98 43.61 28.87
C GLU A 323 7.78 43.96 29.74
N THR A 324 6.85 43.02 29.94
CA THR A 324 5.74 43.18 30.89
C THR A 324 6.17 43.11 32.36
N GLY A 325 7.47 42.94 32.65
CA GLY A 325 8.03 42.89 34.00
C GLY A 325 7.65 41.64 34.80
N ARG A 326 6.97 40.68 34.16
CA ARG A 326 6.54 39.40 34.76
C ARG A 326 7.71 38.43 34.94
N LEU A 327 8.81 38.61 34.20
CA LEU A 327 10.05 37.86 34.37
C LEU A 327 11.23 38.74 34.76
N LYS A 328 11.73 38.56 36.00
CA LYS A 328 12.91 39.27 36.50
C LYS A 328 14.13 38.37 36.70
N LYS A 329 13.91 37.07 36.93
CA LYS A 329 14.96 36.05 37.09
C LYS A 329 14.48 34.73 36.52
N ILE A 330 15.39 33.98 35.91
CA ILE A 330 15.13 32.63 35.42
C ILE A 330 15.97 31.65 36.22
N SER A 331 15.31 30.63 36.74
CA SER A 331 15.96 29.48 37.36
C SER A 331 15.76 28.28 36.43
N MET A 332 16.82 27.53 36.18
CA MET A 332 16.76 26.25 35.48
C MET A 332 17.40 25.17 36.35
N LEU A 333 17.00 23.90 36.18
CA LEU A 333 17.65 22.80 36.87
C LEU A 333 19.06 22.57 36.29
N HIS A 334 20.04 22.44 37.17
CA HIS A 334 21.42 22.16 36.82
C HIS A 334 21.81 20.79 37.37
N LEU A 335 21.57 19.75 36.57
CA LEU A 335 21.68 18.35 37.01
C LEU A 335 23.12 17.82 36.95
N ILE A 336 23.95 18.35 36.05
CA ILE A 336 25.33 17.91 35.84
C ILE A 336 26.25 19.11 35.98
N SER A 337 26.98 19.18 37.10
CA SER A 337 27.92 20.27 37.41
C SER A 337 29.39 19.93 37.12
N SER A 338 29.67 18.69 36.69
CA SER A 338 31.04 18.25 36.44
C SER A 338 31.55 18.82 35.11
N GLN A 339 32.43 19.82 35.19
CA GLN A 339 33.04 20.46 34.02
C GLN A 339 34.23 19.66 33.44
N ASN A 340 34.75 18.64 34.15
CA ASN A 340 36.02 17.97 33.80
C ASN A 340 35.88 16.45 33.72
N ILE A 341 34.96 15.95 32.90
CA ILE A 341 34.92 14.51 32.58
C ILE A 341 35.98 14.23 31.49
N ASN A 342 36.98 13.39 31.79
CA ASN A 342 38.01 13.02 30.83
C ASN A 342 37.48 11.98 29.81
N PHE A 343 36.77 12.45 28.80
CA PHE A 343 36.27 11.62 27.70
C PHE A 343 37.40 11.03 26.86
N LEU A 344 38.48 11.78 26.62
CA LEU A 344 39.61 11.30 25.81
C LEU A 344 40.33 10.12 26.46
N GLY A 345 40.52 10.14 27.79
CA GLY A 345 41.18 9.05 28.52
C GLY A 345 40.43 7.72 28.47
N LYS A 346 39.09 7.76 28.33
CA LYS A 346 38.25 6.57 28.11
C LYS A 346 37.92 6.33 26.63
N GLY A 347 38.36 7.23 25.75
CA GLY A 347 38.00 7.25 24.33
C GLY A 347 38.45 5.99 23.60
N PHE A 348 39.64 5.46 23.91
CA PHE A 348 40.12 4.23 23.31
C PHE A 348 39.21 3.04 23.62
N LEU A 349 38.86 2.84 24.91
CA LEU A 349 37.99 1.74 25.32
C LEU A 349 36.57 1.90 24.75
N ALA A 350 36.01 3.12 24.78
CA ALA A 350 34.72 3.40 24.17
C ALA A 350 34.71 3.15 22.65
N CYS A 351 35.78 3.53 21.95
CA CYS A 351 35.94 3.30 20.52
C CYS A 351 36.05 1.80 20.21
N MET A 352 36.80 1.03 21.02
CA MET A 352 36.89 -0.43 20.87
C MET A 352 35.57 -1.14 21.14
N CYS A 353 34.84 -0.74 22.17
CA CYS A 353 33.50 -1.26 22.42
C CYS A 353 32.52 -0.91 21.27
N SER A 354 32.54 0.34 20.78
CA SER A 354 31.69 0.77 19.67
C SER A 354 32.05 0.02 18.38
N LEU A 355 33.34 -0.15 18.07
CA LEU A 355 33.78 -0.89 16.90
C LEU A 355 33.40 -2.37 17.00
N ALA A 356 33.56 -2.99 18.18
CA ALA A 356 33.12 -4.36 18.40
C ALA A 356 31.61 -4.52 18.18
N LEU A 357 30.79 -3.57 18.64
CA LEU A 357 29.35 -3.57 18.41
C LEU A 357 28.99 -3.35 16.94
N ILE A 358 29.68 -2.46 16.23
CA ILE A 358 29.49 -2.23 14.79
C ILE A 358 29.84 -3.51 14.01
N VAL A 359 30.97 -4.15 14.32
CA VAL A 359 31.40 -5.40 13.67
C VAL A 359 30.43 -6.53 13.99
N ALA A 360 29.99 -6.67 15.24
CA ALA A 360 29.00 -7.67 15.62
C ALA A 360 27.65 -7.44 14.91
N GLY A 361 27.19 -6.18 14.82
CA GLY A 361 25.98 -5.80 14.10
C GLY A 361 26.10 -6.09 12.59
N ALA A 362 27.21 -5.69 11.96
CA ALA A 362 27.47 -5.97 10.55
C ALA A 362 27.58 -7.47 10.25
N THR A 363 28.24 -8.23 11.13
CA THR A 363 28.35 -9.68 11.03
C THR A 363 26.98 -10.34 11.18
N SER A 364 26.19 -9.93 12.17
CA SER A 364 24.82 -10.42 12.36
C SER A 364 23.92 -10.10 11.15
N PHE A 365 24.05 -8.89 10.59
CA PHE A 365 23.34 -8.49 9.39
C PHE A 365 23.73 -9.35 8.19
N TYR A 366 25.03 -9.58 7.98
CA TYR A 366 25.55 -10.43 6.90
C TYR A 366 25.09 -11.89 7.04
N LEU A 367 25.18 -12.46 8.24
CA LEU A 367 24.77 -13.85 8.52
C LEU A 367 23.26 -14.07 8.35
N ARG A 368 22.42 -13.08 8.69
CA ARG A 368 20.97 -13.13 8.42
C ARG A 368 20.63 -12.96 6.94
N GLY A 369 21.48 -12.24 6.20
CA GLY A 369 21.40 -12.02 4.76
C GLY A 369 19.97 -11.71 4.28
N GLU A 370 19.40 -12.66 3.58
CA GLU A 370 18.10 -12.62 2.91
C GLU A 370 16.92 -12.23 3.82
N LYS A 371 16.97 -12.64 5.09
CA LYS A 371 15.85 -12.50 6.02
C LYS A 371 15.65 -11.07 6.52
N ASN A 372 16.62 -10.17 6.28
CA ASN A 372 16.56 -8.78 6.71
C ASN A 372 15.71 -7.89 5.78
N PHE A 373 15.53 -8.28 4.52
CA PHE A 373 14.90 -7.43 3.51
C PHE A 373 13.41 -7.70 3.36
N GLY A 374 12.60 -6.65 3.39
CA GLY A 374 11.15 -6.68 3.18
C GLY A 374 10.73 -7.10 1.77
N VAL A 375 9.42 -7.31 1.58
CA VAL A 375 8.84 -7.56 0.25
C VAL A 375 9.10 -6.40 -0.72
N ASP A 376 9.21 -5.17 -0.21
CA ASP A 376 9.55 -3.98 -1.01
C ASP A 376 10.93 -4.07 -1.70
N PHE A 377 11.86 -4.91 -1.20
CA PHE A 377 13.21 -5.05 -1.79
C PHE A 377 13.42 -6.38 -2.51
N ARG A 378 12.70 -7.43 -2.08
CA ARG A 378 12.89 -8.80 -2.56
C ARG A 378 11.79 -9.26 -3.51
N GLY A 379 10.66 -8.57 -3.52
CA GLY A 379 9.42 -9.13 -4.02
C GLY A 379 8.92 -10.29 -3.16
N GLY A 380 7.71 -10.75 -3.45
CA GLY A 380 7.03 -11.82 -2.72
C GLY A 380 5.70 -11.37 -2.15
N ASP A 381 5.10 -12.28 -1.38
CA ASP A 381 3.80 -12.09 -0.77
C ASP A 381 3.98 -11.85 0.73
N LEU A 382 3.20 -10.92 1.27
CA LEU A 382 3.11 -10.63 2.69
C LEU A 382 1.64 -10.66 3.08
N ILE A 383 1.27 -11.60 3.95
CA ILE A 383 -0.09 -11.73 4.46
C ILE A 383 -0.12 -11.38 5.94
N THR A 384 -1.07 -10.54 6.32
CA THR A 384 -1.34 -10.15 7.70
C THR A 384 -2.67 -10.73 8.15
N LEU A 385 -2.61 -11.57 9.18
CA LEU A 385 -3.76 -12.23 9.79
C LEU A 385 -3.93 -11.71 11.22
N SER A 386 -5.16 -11.45 11.65
CA SER A 386 -5.48 -11.21 13.06
C SER A 386 -6.15 -12.41 13.71
N SER A 387 -5.92 -12.57 15.01
CA SER A 387 -6.66 -13.47 15.89
C SER A 387 -7.03 -12.76 17.18
N PRO A 388 -8.19 -13.06 17.78
CA PRO A 388 -8.53 -12.63 19.14
C PRO A 388 -7.68 -13.31 20.23
N GLN A 389 -7.06 -14.45 19.94
CA GLN A 389 -6.32 -15.25 20.90
C GLN A 389 -4.81 -15.16 20.65
N ALA A 390 -4.01 -15.39 21.70
CA ALA A 390 -2.55 -15.43 21.59
C ALA A 390 -2.13 -16.52 20.60
N ILE A 391 -1.25 -16.18 19.66
CA ILE A 391 -0.87 -17.08 18.58
C ILE A 391 0.55 -17.57 18.80
N ASP A 392 0.73 -18.88 18.82
CA ASP A 392 2.05 -19.50 18.89
C ASP A 392 2.67 -19.58 17.49
N VAL A 393 3.74 -18.81 17.26
CA VAL A 393 4.51 -18.79 16.01
C VAL A 393 5.02 -20.20 15.64
N GLY A 394 5.34 -21.04 16.62
CA GLY A 394 5.74 -22.42 16.42
C GLY A 394 4.64 -23.24 15.74
N LYS A 395 3.40 -23.13 16.21
CA LYS A 395 2.24 -23.81 15.63
C LYS A 395 1.95 -23.34 14.20
N VAL A 396 2.07 -22.03 13.95
CA VAL A 396 1.92 -21.47 12.61
C VAL A 396 3.01 -22.01 11.69
N ARG A 397 4.26 -22.10 12.15
CA ARG A 397 5.35 -22.70 11.37
C ARG A 397 5.10 -24.18 11.05
N THR A 398 4.60 -24.95 12.01
CA THR A 398 4.20 -26.35 11.79
C THR A 398 3.07 -26.47 10.78
N ALA A 399 2.07 -25.58 10.83
CA ALA A 399 0.96 -25.56 9.87
C ALA A 399 1.42 -25.29 8.42
N LEU A 400 2.56 -24.60 8.23
CA LEU A 400 3.16 -24.28 6.93
C LEU A 400 4.15 -25.33 6.41
N GLN A 401 4.50 -26.35 7.22
CA GLN A 401 5.38 -27.44 6.77
C GLN A 401 4.83 -28.25 5.57
N PRO A 402 3.53 -28.62 5.51
CA PRO A 402 2.99 -29.43 4.42
C PRO A 402 3.09 -28.77 3.04
N ILE A 403 3.18 -27.44 3.00
CA ILE A 403 3.29 -26.64 1.78
C ILE A 403 4.74 -26.22 1.48
N ASN A 404 5.72 -26.83 2.17
CA ASN A 404 7.15 -26.56 2.03
C ASN A 404 7.55 -25.09 2.29
N LEU A 405 6.78 -24.37 3.13
CA LEU A 405 7.02 -22.97 3.51
C LEU A 405 7.42 -22.84 4.98
N ALA A 406 8.06 -23.88 5.53
CA ALA A 406 8.51 -23.91 6.92
C ALA A 406 9.56 -22.83 7.23
N ASP A 407 10.29 -22.32 6.23
CA ASP A 407 11.30 -21.26 6.36
C ASP A 407 10.75 -19.84 6.22
N ALA A 408 9.42 -19.69 6.08
CA ALA A 408 8.77 -18.40 6.02
C ALA A 408 9.15 -17.51 7.21
N ALA A 409 9.34 -16.21 6.93
CA ALA A 409 9.56 -15.22 7.95
C ALA A 409 8.20 -14.86 8.56
N ILE A 410 8.01 -15.24 9.83
CA ILE A 410 6.80 -15.00 10.59
C ILE A 410 7.12 -13.96 11.65
N GLN A 411 6.33 -12.89 11.69
CA GLN A 411 6.43 -11.82 12.68
C GLN A 411 5.11 -11.73 13.45
N GLU A 412 5.21 -11.70 14.77
CA GLU A 412 4.08 -11.46 15.66
C GLU A 412 4.06 -9.99 16.08
N SER A 413 2.87 -9.40 16.13
CA SER A 413 2.65 -8.07 16.68
C SER A 413 1.35 -8.05 17.46
N ASN A 414 1.31 -7.34 18.60
CA ASN A 414 0.08 -7.11 19.34
C ASN A 414 -0.29 -5.63 19.20
N GLN A 415 -1.48 -5.38 18.65
CA GLN A 415 -2.01 -4.04 18.45
C GLN A 415 -3.50 -4.03 18.79
N GLY A 416 -3.96 -3.01 19.51
CA GLY A 416 -5.40 -2.83 19.80
C GLY A 416 -6.07 -4.00 20.53
N GLY A 417 -5.32 -4.82 21.28
CA GLY A 417 -5.85 -5.99 21.99
C GLY A 417 -6.10 -7.22 21.11
N LYS A 418 -5.60 -7.22 19.86
CA LYS A 418 -5.59 -8.37 18.95
C LYS A 418 -4.16 -8.80 18.65
N TYR A 419 -4.01 -10.08 18.35
CA TYR A 419 -2.74 -10.66 17.94
C TYR A 419 -2.68 -10.71 16.42
N TYR A 420 -1.67 -10.07 15.85
CA TYR A 420 -1.42 -10.05 14.42
C TYR A 420 -0.23 -10.93 14.11
N ILE A 421 -0.35 -11.72 13.05
CA ILE A 421 0.77 -12.42 12.44
C ILE A 421 0.94 -11.94 11.02
N THR A 422 2.18 -11.59 10.70
CA THR A 422 2.61 -11.31 9.34
C THR A 422 3.49 -12.45 8.85
N VAL A 423 3.08 -13.10 7.76
CA VAL A 423 3.83 -14.19 7.13
C VAL A 423 4.33 -13.68 5.78
N ARG A 424 5.65 -13.74 5.57
CA ARG A 424 6.27 -13.47 4.29
C ARG A 424 6.61 -14.76 3.57
N THR A 425 6.17 -14.86 2.33
CA THR A 425 6.38 -16.03 1.48
C THR A 425 6.75 -15.62 0.04
N PRO A 426 7.23 -16.55 -0.81
CA PRO A 426 7.49 -16.28 -2.22
C PRO A 426 6.24 -15.80 -2.97
N LEU A 427 6.42 -15.22 -4.16
CA LEU A 427 5.33 -14.67 -4.96
C LEU A 427 4.26 -15.73 -5.27
N HIS A 428 2.98 -15.33 -5.26
CA HIS A 428 1.82 -16.18 -5.59
C HIS A 428 1.54 -17.33 -4.61
N THR A 429 1.93 -17.17 -3.33
CA THR A 429 1.68 -18.17 -2.28
C THR A 429 0.76 -17.68 -1.17
N SER A 430 0.39 -16.39 -1.17
CA SER A 430 -0.54 -15.80 -0.19
C SER A 430 -1.85 -16.58 -0.05
N ASP A 431 -2.52 -16.93 -1.16
CA ASP A 431 -3.82 -17.62 -1.13
C ASP A 431 -3.71 -19.05 -0.59
N THR A 432 -2.59 -19.74 -0.85
CA THR A 432 -2.37 -21.11 -0.36
C THR A 432 -2.01 -21.09 1.13
N VAL A 433 -1.21 -20.12 1.56
CA VAL A 433 -0.87 -19.87 2.96
C VAL A 433 -2.11 -19.52 3.77
N GLU A 434 -2.96 -18.63 3.26
CA GLU A 434 -4.23 -18.27 3.91
C GLU A 434 -5.11 -19.49 4.15
N LYS A 435 -5.42 -20.25 3.08
CA LYS A 435 -6.26 -21.44 3.15
C LYS A 435 -5.70 -22.48 4.10
N GLN A 436 -4.38 -22.68 4.07
CA GLN A 436 -3.71 -23.64 4.93
C GLN A 436 -3.78 -23.24 6.40
N ILE A 437 -3.52 -21.98 6.74
CA ILE A 437 -3.58 -21.48 8.13
C ILE A 437 -5.02 -21.53 8.64
N MET A 438 -5.99 -21.08 7.84
CA MET A 438 -7.41 -21.11 8.19
C MET A 438 -7.91 -22.54 8.44
N THR A 439 -7.45 -23.50 7.65
CA THR A 439 -7.83 -24.92 7.79
C THR A 439 -7.14 -25.58 8.98
N ALA A 440 -5.82 -25.43 9.10
CA ALA A 440 -5.02 -26.06 10.16
C ALA A 440 -5.32 -25.48 11.55
N MET A 441 -5.76 -24.23 11.61
CA MET A 441 -5.97 -23.50 12.87
C MET A 441 -7.36 -22.85 12.93
N ALA A 442 -8.40 -23.58 12.53
CA ALA A 442 -9.79 -23.09 12.55
C ALA A 442 -10.27 -22.60 13.93
N GLN A 443 -9.70 -23.12 15.02
CA GLN A 443 -10.04 -22.70 16.40
C GLN A 443 -9.57 -21.28 16.74
N ALA A 444 -8.55 -20.76 16.05
CA ALA A 444 -7.96 -19.46 16.34
C ALA A 444 -8.72 -18.28 15.68
N GLN A 445 -9.79 -18.55 14.92
CA GLN A 445 -10.64 -17.53 14.28
C GLN A 445 -9.83 -16.45 13.53
N PHE A 446 -8.93 -16.89 12.65
CA PHE A 446 -8.13 -15.97 11.88
C PHE A 446 -8.99 -15.12 10.93
N LYS A 447 -8.61 -13.86 10.78
CA LYS A 447 -9.17 -12.96 9.77
C LYS A 447 -8.03 -12.34 8.96
N VAL A 448 -8.19 -12.28 7.65
CA VAL A 448 -7.25 -11.56 6.78
C VAL A 448 -7.45 -10.07 6.98
N GLU A 449 -6.40 -9.40 7.44
CA GLU A 449 -6.38 -7.96 7.69
C GLU A 449 -5.54 -7.21 6.67
N GLY A 450 -4.63 -7.90 5.97
CA GLY A 450 -3.90 -7.31 4.86
C GLY A 450 -3.22 -8.35 4.00
N ALA A 451 -3.04 -8.01 2.73
CA ALA A 451 -2.28 -8.79 1.77
C ALA A 451 -1.51 -7.83 0.87
N GLU A 452 -0.19 -7.98 0.83
CA GLU A 452 0.68 -7.27 -0.08
C GLU A 452 1.37 -8.27 -1.01
N ARG A 453 1.38 -7.98 -2.31
CA ARG A 453 2.08 -8.73 -3.34
C ARG A 453 2.96 -7.77 -4.08
N VAL A 454 4.25 -8.05 -4.14
CA VAL A 454 5.22 -7.20 -4.84
C VAL A 454 6.00 -8.07 -5.82
N GLY A 455 5.87 -7.79 -7.11
CA GLY A 455 6.63 -8.44 -8.16
C GLY A 455 8.13 -8.14 -8.05
N ALA A 456 8.96 -9.04 -8.57
CA ALA A 456 10.42 -8.89 -8.51
C ALA A 456 10.94 -7.63 -9.23
N LEU A 457 10.25 -7.20 -10.30
CA LEU A 457 10.60 -5.99 -11.06
C LEU A 457 10.36 -4.73 -10.22
N VAL A 458 9.18 -4.62 -9.62
CA VAL A 458 8.81 -3.49 -8.75
C VAL A 458 9.75 -3.45 -7.53
N GLY A 459 9.97 -4.60 -6.89
CA GLY A 459 10.91 -4.68 -5.75
C GLY A 459 12.34 -4.24 -6.11
N GLY A 460 12.83 -4.62 -7.30
CA GLY A 460 14.13 -4.18 -7.81
C GLY A 460 14.20 -2.67 -8.05
N GLU A 461 13.15 -2.07 -8.62
CA GLU A 461 13.08 -0.63 -8.86
C GLU A 461 13.00 0.18 -7.57
N LEU A 462 12.20 -0.31 -6.60
CA LEU A 462 12.11 0.24 -5.25
C LEU A 462 13.45 0.19 -4.52
N ALA A 463 14.15 -0.93 -4.60
CA ALA A 463 15.48 -1.10 -4.02
C ALA A 463 16.49 -0.11 -4.63
N ARG A 464 16.51 0.02 -5.96
CA ARG A 464 17.41 0.94 -6.65
C ARG A 464 17.12 2.40 -6.29
N SER A 465 15.84 2.79 -6.27
CA SER A 465 15.42 4.14 -5.91
C SER A 465 15.79 4.48 -4.46
N SER A 466 15.64 3.52 -3.54
CA SER A 466 16.03 3.66 -2.14
C SER A 466 17.55 3.80 -1.97
N LEU A 467 18.35 3.04 -2.73
CA LEU A 467 19.82 3.17 -2.72
C LEU A 467 20.28 4.53 -3.26
N VAL A 468 19.63 5.03 -4.32
CA VAL A 468 19.92 6.37 -4.86
C VAL A 468 19.56 7.45 -3.85
N ALA A 469 18.40 7.34 -3.18
CA ALA A 469 18.01 8.28 -2.12
C ALA A 469 19.01 8.28 -0.97
N LEU A 470 19.48 7.10 -0.53
CA LEU A 470 20.48 6.96 0.51
C LEU A 470 21.84 7.57 0.09
N GLY A 471 22.30 7.27 -1.13
CA GLY A 471 23.56 7.83 -1.65
C GLY A 471 23.51 9.35 -1.77
N LEU A 472 22.41 9.91 -2.27
CA LEU A 472 22.21 11.36 -2.36
C LEU A 472 22.08 12.03 -0.99
N GLY A 473 21.53 11.35 0.02
CA GLY A 473 21.40 11.90 1.37
C GLY A 473 22.69 11.90 2.18
N ILE A 474 23.69 11.10 1.77
CA ILE A 474 25.02 11.05 2.41
C ILE A 474 25.98 12.10 1.81
N LEU A 475 25.79 12.44 0.53
CA LEU A 475 26.50 13.52 -0.17
C LEU A 475 26.01 14.89 0.30
#